data_AF-A0A1F8F2Q8-F1
#
_entry.id   AF-A0A1F8F2Q8-F1
#
_cell.length_a   1.000
_cell.length_b   1.000
_cell.length_c   1.000
_cell.angle_alpha   90.00
_cell.angle_beta   90.00
_cell.angle_gamma   90.00
#
_symmetry.space_group_name_H-M   'P 1'
#
loop_
_entity.id
_entity.type
_entity.pdbx_description
1 polymer ?
#
loop_
_entity_poly.entity_id
_entity_poly.type
_entity_poly.pdbx_seq_one_letter_code
_entity_poly.pdbx_strand_id
1 'polypeptide(L)'
;MATDNKNEIERRFMPIKWSTEHHFPFNLPRINIRQGYFELPVKDRSLRVRVSDNTKAELTSKSGKGIERPEKPHPLYVDYAKMLIEDYCSHYLEKVRHVDGRWEIDFFDSPLSGLVLMEIELRSRDEDFTKPKYVEEWVEVTDSLTNHHLARLATQLRENKLPVMPYIYSHVFSSVPKIVITGGPCSGKTDILALLSQRSDLQCVPEVASIVISQLSIKPKKEINDFFQRLVHNTQSLFEDTSLQYAVIEGRSGLILDRGLPDGAAYFEGGISEYEKVIKTNVAQEYSRYKLIICLDVAPEDIYELKKANNSARSETYKEACEKGDRVRRVWQNHPNFVFVSNDGGWDEKVRKVKEAIDKVLR
;
A
#
# COMPACT_ATOMS: atom_id res chain seq x y z
N MET A 1 18.26 -31.70 -14.62
CA MET A 1 18.52 -30.43 -15.33
C MET A 1 17.99 -29.32 -14.44
N ALA A 2 18.89 -28.58 -13.79
CA ALA A 2 18.52 -27.47 -12.92
C ALA A 2 18.03 -26.31 -13.79
N THR A 3 16.78 -25.92 -13.64
CA THR A 3 16.26 -24.67 -14.21
C THR A 3 16.89 -23.52 -13.44
N ASP A 4 17.75 -22.78 -14.16
CA ASP A 4 18.46 -21.59 -13.69
C ASP A 4 17.42 -20.54 -13.27
N ASN A 5 17.20 -20.41 -11.97
CA ASN A 5 16.21 -19.51 -11.38
C ASN A 5 16.83 -18.11 -11.31
N LYS A 6 16.96 -17.44 -12.46
CA LYS A 6 17.43 -16.04 -12.51
C LYS A 6 16.33 -15.12 -12.01
N ASN A 7 16.71 -14.21 -11.13
CA ASN A 7 15.83 -13.14 -10.63
C ASN A 7 15.47 -12.19 -11.78
N GLU A 8 14.28 -12.35 -12.34
CA GLU A 8 13.70 -11.42 -13.32
C GLU A 8 13.09 -10.24 -12.55
N ILE A 9 13.54 -9.01 -12.85
CA ILE A 9 13.01 -7.76 -12.25
C ILE A 9 12.10 -7.11 -13.27
N GLU A 10 10.80 -7.04 -12.97
CA GLU A 10 9.82 -6.40 -13.82
C GLU A 10 9.60 -4.93 -13.39
N ARG A 11 9.67 -3.98 -14.33
CA ARG A 11 9.28 -2.57 -14.10
C ARG A 11 8.09 -2.22 -14.97
N ARG A 12 7.18 -1.40 -14.43
CA ARG A 12 5.93 -1.00 -15.08
C ARG A 12 5.81 0.51 -15.19
N PHE A 13 5.39 0.99 -16.36
CA PHE A 13 5.24 2.40 -16.67
C PHE A 13 3.85 2.66 -17.25
N MET A 14 3.27 3.80 -16.90
CA MET A 14 2.01 4.29 -17.48
C MET A 14 2.31 5.50 -18.37
N PRO A 15 2.03 5.43 -19.69
CA PRO A 15 2.15 6.57 -20.59
C PRO A 15 1.19 7.69 -20.19
N ILE A 16 1.71 8.92 -20.08
CA ILE A 16 0.94 10.15 -19.82
C ILE A 16 0.72 10.93 -21.09
N LYS A 17 1.72 10.89 -21.98
CA LYS A 17 1.73 11.62 -23.23
C LYS A 17 2.37 10.77 -24.33
N TRP A 18 1.62 10.60 -25.41
CA TRP A 18 2.07 9.90 -26.60
C TRP A 18 2.71 10.87 -27.58
N SER A 19 3.70 10.41 -28.34
CA SER A 19 4.37 11.23 -29.34
C SER A 19 3.42 11.60 -30.48
N THR A 20 3.47 12.87 -30.90
CA THR A 20 2.78 13.36 -32.10
C THR A 20 3.53 13.04 -33.39
N GLU A 21 4.83 12.76 -33.32
CA GLU A 21 5.69 12.50 -34.47
C GLU A 21 5.87 10.99 -34.74
N HIS A 22 5.90 10.19 -33.67
CA HIS A 22 6.13 8.75 -33.74
C HIS A 22 4.90 8.02 -33.20
N HIS A 23 3.98 7.63 -34.07
CA HIS A 23 2.75 6.94 -33.65
C HIS A 23 3.00 5.51 -33.18
N PHE A 24 2.13 5.01 -32.30
CA PHE A 24 2.17 3.62 -31.86
C PHE A 24 1.92 2.66 -33.05
N PRO A 25 2.80 1.68 -33.29
CA PRO A 25 2.66 0.73 -34.40
C PRO A 25 1.64 -0.36 -34.06
N PHE A 26 0.38 -0.18 -34.44
CA PHE A 26 -0.70 -1.16 -34.20
C PHE A 26 -0.53 -2.50 -34.92
N ASN A 27 0.44 -2.62 -35.83
CA ASN A 27 0.80 -3.87 -36.50
C ASN A 27 1.79 -4.76 -35.72
N LEU A 28 2.22 -4.34 -34.53
CA LEU A 28 3.02 -5.17 -33.64
C LEU A 28 2.32 -6.50 -33.32
N PRO A 29 3.08 -7.59 -33.07
CA PRO A 29 2.52 -8.83 -32.54
C PRO A 29 1.63 -8.55 -31.34
N ARG A 30 0.45 -9.15 -31.32
CA ARG A 30 -0.53 -8.96 -30.25
C ARG A 30 -1.11 -10.28 -29.77
N ILE A 31 -1.51 -10.30 -28.51
CA ILE A 31 -2.15 -11.44 -27.84
C ILE A 31 -3.33 -10.90 -27.02
N ASN A 32 -4.51 -11.47 -27.22
CA ASN A 32 -5.66 -11.20 -26.37
C ASN A 32 -5.53 -12.00 -25.08
N ILE A 33 -5.64 -11.34 -23.94
CA ILE A 33 -5.44 -11.97 -22.63
C ILE A 33 -6.67 -11.73 -21.77
N ARG A 34 -7.29 -12.82 -21.33
CA ARG A 34 -8.29 -12.81 -20.25
C ARG A 34 -7.67 -13.49 -19.04
N GLN A 35 -7.69 -12.83 -17.89
CA GLN A 35 -7.10 -13.38 -16.67
C GLN A 35 -7.97 -13.13 -15.44
N GLY A 36 -8.11 -14.17 -14.62
CA GLY A 36 -8.86 -14.17 -13.38
C GLY A 36 -7.97 -14.45 -12.18
N TYR A 37 -8.38 -13.95 -11.02
CA TYR A 37 -7.69 -14.04 -9.75
C TYR A 37 -8.62 -14.58 -8.68
N PHE A 38 -8.13 -15.57 -7.93
CA PHE A 38 -8.85 -16.11 -6.77
C PHE A 38 -8.47 -15.35 -5.51
N GLU A 39 -9.45 -15.03 -4.68
CA GLU A 39 -9.18 -14.63 -3.30
C GLU A 39 -8.79 -15.86 -2.47
N LEU A 40 -7.55 -15.87 -1.99
CA LEU A 40 -7.08 -16.90 -1.09
C LEU A 40 -7.09 -16.37 0.35
N PRO A 41 -7.51 -17.18 1.35
CA PRO A 41 -7.45 -16.79 2.76
C PRO A 41 -6.03 -16.52 3.27
N VAL A 42 -5.02 -17.01 2.53
CA VAL A 42 -3.61 -16.95 2.91
C VAL A 42 -2.93 -15.78 2.19
N LYS A 43 -2.41 -14.84 2.97
CA LYS A 43 -1.59 -13.72 2.48
C LYS A 43 -0.31 -14.21 1.80
N ASP A 44 0.13 -13.48 0.78
CA ASP A 44 1.31 -13.74 -0.08
C ASP A 44 1.20 -14.96 -1.01
N ARG A 45 -0.02 -15.43 -1.25
CA ARG A 45 -0.32 -16.36 -2.33
C ARG A 45 -1.28 -15.70 -3.29
N SER A 46 -0.96 -15.76 -4.57
CA SER A 46 -1.89 -15.40 -5.64
C SER A 46 -2.05 -16.59 -6.56
N LEU A 47 -3.29 -16.95 -6.83
CA LEU A 47 -3.64 -17.92 -7.85
C LEU A 47 -4.28 -17.13 -9.00
N ARG A 48 -3.73 -17.27 -10.20
CA ARG A 48 -4.16 -16.58 -11.41
C ARG A 48 -4.47 -17.63 -12.47
N VAL A 49 -5.64 -17.55 -13.10
CA VAL A 49 -5.91 -18.26 -14.35
C VAL A 49 -5.74 -17.27 -15.49
N ARG A 50 -5.09 -17.67 -16.57
CA ARG A 50 -4.93 -16.86 -17.77
C ARG A 50 -5.32 -17.67 -19.00
N VAL A 51 -6.06 -17.04 -19.90
CA VAL A 51 -6.38 -17.51 -21.24
C VAL A 51 -5.77 -16.53 -22.25
N SER A 52 -5.00 -17.05 -23.20
CA SER A 52 -4.34 -16.27 -24.26
C SER A 52 -4.89 -16.69 -25.63
N ASP A 53 -5.38 -15.72 -26.41
CA ASP A 53 -5.98 -15.85 -27.74
C ASP A 53 -7.04 -16.96 -27.87
N ASN A 54 -7.69 -17.34 -26.76
CA ASN A 54 -8.59 -18.50 -26.70
C ASN A 54 -7.95 -19.83 -27.17
N THR A 55 -6.63 -19.92 -27.23
CA THR A 55 -5.90 -21.10 -27.72
C THR A 55 -5.01 -21.74 -26.65
N LYS A 56 -4.57 -20.96 -25.67
CA LYS A 56 -3.73 -21.43 -24.57
C LYS A 56 -4.33 -20.96 -23.25
N ALA A 57 -4.25 -21.82 -22.24
CA ALA A 57 -4.61 -21.44 -20.89
C ALA A 57 -3.67 -22.04 -19.86
N GLU A 58 -3.51 -21.33 -18.75
CA GLU A 58 -2.63 -21.74 -17.66
C GLU A 58 -3.19 -21.28 -16.32
N LEU A 59 -2.95 -22.09 -15.29
CA LEU A 59 -3.09 -21.76 -13.89
C LEU A 59 -1.71 -21.44 -13.34
N THR A 60 -1.55 -20.25 -12.83
CA THR A 60 -0.32 -19.79 -12.22
C THR A 60 -0.52 -19.62 -10.73
N SER A 61 0.31 -20.29 -9.94
CA SER A 61 0.45 -19.96 -8.51
C SER A 61 1.73 -19.17 -8.29
N LYS A 62 1.62 -18.05 -7.58
CA LYS A 62 2.77 -17.34 -7.00
C LYS A 62 2.71 -17.53 -5.50
N SER A 63 3.80 -18.02 -4.91
CA SER A 63 3.93 -18.17 -3.46
C SER A 63 5.30 -17.64 -2.99
N GLY A 64 5.34 -16.62 -2.14
CA GLY A 64 6.60 -16.08 -1.61
C GLY A 64 6.47 -14.67 -1.01
N LYS A 65 7.47 -14.25 -0.21
CA LYS A 65 7.57 -12.90 0.38
C LYS A 65 8.56 -12.04 -0.44
N GLY A 66 8.26 -10.77 -0.68
CA GLY A 66 9.16 -9.85 -1.41
C GLY A 66 9.08 -9.96 -2.94
N ILE A 67 10.16 -9.55 -3.63
CA ILE A 67 10.29 -9.46 -5.10
C ILE A 67 10.48 -10.84 -5.75
N GLU A 68 10.99 -11.81 -5.00
CA GLU A 68 11.19 -13.19 -5.47
C GLU A 68 9.95 -14.04 -5.19
N ARG A 69 9.14 -14.29 -6.22
CA ARG A 69 7.98 -15.18 -6.14
C ARG A 69 8.09 -16.25 -7.22
N PRO A 70 8.46 -17.51 -6.88
CA PRO A 70 8.47 -18.59 -7.86
C PRO A 70 7.08 -18.72 -8.49
N GLU A 71 7.04 -18.58 -9.81
CA GLU A 71 5.85 -18.70 -10.63
C GLU A 71 5.88 -20.08 -11.28
N LYS A 72 4.90 -20.93 -10.96
CA LYS A 72 4.75 -22.24 -11.61
C LYS A 72 3.51 -22.22 -12.50
N PRO A 73 3.68 -22.09 -13.83
CA PRO A 73 2.57 -22.22 -14.75
C PRO A 73 2.18 -23.69 -14.90
N HIS A 74 0.89 -23.97 -14.80
CA HIS A 74 0.29 -25.27 -15.03
C HIS A 74 -0.69 -25.16 -16.19
N PRO A 75 -0.45 -25.82 -17.34
CA PRO A 75 -1.37 -25.77 -18.47
C PRO A 75 -2.79 -26.22 -18.09
N LEU A 76 -3.79 -25.55 -18.64
CA LEU A 76 -5.21 -25.87 -18.51
C LEU A 76 -5.87 -26.00 -19.89
N TYR A 77 -6.96 -26.75 -19.97
CA TYR A 77 -7.88 -26.66 -21.10
C TYR A 77 -8.54 -25.29 -21.13
N VAL A 78 -8.66 -24.68 -22.32
CA VAL A 78 -9.20 -23.32 -22.48
C VAL A 78 -10.61 -23.20 -21.92
N ASP A 79 -11.49 -24.15 -22.18
CA ASP A 79 -12.88 -24.10 -21.71
C ASP A 79 -12.96 -24.19 -20.19
N TYR A 80 -12.11 -25.03 -19.57
CA TYR A 80 -12.01 -25.13 -18.12
C TYR A 80 -11.48 -23.83 -17.51
N ALA A 81 -10.48 -23.21 -18.12
CA ALA A 81 -9.95 -21.93 -17.66
C ALA A 81 -10.98 -20.80 -17.78
N LYS A 82 -11.79 -20.78 -18.85
CA LYS A 82 -12.89 -19.80 -19.00
C LYS A 82 -13.93 -19.97 -17.90
N MET A 83 -14.38 -21.20 -17.65
CA MET A 83 -15.30 -21.51 -16.54
C MET A 83 -14.73 -21.06 -15.19
N LEU A 84 -13.44 -21.31 -14.92
CA LEU A 84 -12.79 -20.84 -13.69
C LEU A 84 -12.80 -19.31 -13.55
N ILE A 85 -12.58 -18.59 -14.65
CA ILE A 85 -12.59 -17.12 -14.65
C ILE A 85 -14.00 -16.59 -14.40
N GLU A 86 -15.02 -17.19 -15.04
CA GLU A 86 -16.40 -16.72 -14.99
C GLU A 86 -17.11 -17.07 -13.68
N ASP A 87 -16.92 -18.30 -13.18
CA ASP A 87 -17.73 -18.83 -12.07
C ASP A 87 -17.02 -18.79 -10.71
N TYR A 88 -15.68 -18.74 -10.69
CA TYR A 88 -14.91 -18.98 -9.46
C TYR A 88 -13.88 -17.89 -9.10
N CYS A 89 -13.43 -17.09 -10.07
CA CYS A 89 -12.52 -15.99 -9.76
C CYS A 89 -13.29 -14.83 -9.14
N SER A 90 -12.80 -14.30 -8.01
CA SER A 90 -13.38 -13.10 -7.38
C SER A 90 -13.22 -11.87 -8.28
N HIS A 91 -12.13 -11.82 -9.05
CA HIS A 91 -11.77 -10.69 -9.89
C HIS A 91 -11.21 -11.15 -11.23
N TYR A 92 -11.51 -10.42 -12.30
CA TYR A 92 -10.94 -10.69 -13.61
C TYR A 92 -10.71 -9.40 -14.40
N LEU A 93 -9.84 -9.48 -15.41
CA LEU A 93 -9.65 -8.42 -16.38
C LEU A 93 -9.34 -8.99 -17.77
N GLU A 94 -9.55 -8.14 -18.76
CA GLU A 94 -9.27 -8.40 -20.17
C GLU A 94 -8.35 -7.30 -20.70
N LYS A 95 -7.42 -7.68 -21.57
CA LYS A 95 -6.48 -6.77 -22.20
C LYS A 95 -5.96 -7.33 -23.52
N VAL A 96 -5.49 -6.45 -24.39
CA VAL A 96 -4.68 -6.77 -25.56
C VAL A 96 -3.24 -6.39 -25.28
N ARG A 97 -2.34 -7.37 -25.30
CA ARG A 97 -0.90 -7.17 -25.14
C ARG A 97 -0.23 -7.08 -26.49
N HIS A 98 0.44 -5.97 -26.77
CA HIS A 98 1.36 -5.83 -27.89
C HIS A 98 2.80 -6.05 -27.44
N VAL A 99 3.63 -6.67 -28.27
CA VAL A 99 5.05 -6.92 -27.97
C VAL A 99 5.93 -6.10 -28.91
N ASP A 100 6.79 -5.27 -28.34
CA ASP A 100 7.78 -4.44 -29.04
C ASP A 100 9.19 -4.71 -28.51
N GLY A 101 9.86 -5.69 -29.11
CA GLY A 101 11.14 -6.17 -28.61
C GLY A 101 11.01 -6.79 -27.20
N ARG A 102 11.48 -6.08 -26.17
CA ARG A 102 11.39 -6.48 -24.75
C ARG A 102 10.21 -5.84 -24.02
N TRP A 103 9.51 -4.93 -24.68
CA TRP A 103 8.38 -4.24 -24.08
C TRP A 103 7.09 -5.02 -24.31
N GLU A 104 6.32 -5.17 -23.23
CA GLU A 104 4.95 -5.63 -23.28
C GLU A 104 4.04 -4.43 -23.03
N ILE A 105 3.20 -4.08 -24.01
CA ILE A 105 2.29 -2.93 -23.96
C ILE A 105 0.86 -3.43 -23.87
N ASP A 106 0.25 -3.25 -22.72
CA ASP A 106 -1.08 -3.71 -22.39
C ASP A 106 -2.12 -2.61 -22.57
N PHE A 107 -3.09 -2.83 -23.44
CA PHE A 107 -4.30 -2.03 -23.59
C PHE A 107 -5.45 -2.77 -22.90
N PHE A 108 -6.01 -2.18 -21.85
CA PHE A 108 -7.05 -2.84 -21.07
C PHE A 108 -8.44 -2.64 -21.68
N ASP A 109 -9.25 -3.69 -21.63
CA ASP A 109 -10.65 -3.66 -22.04
C ASP A 109 -11.56 -3.19 -20.89
N SER A 110 -12.86 -3.07 -21.19
CA SER A 110 -13.87 -2.61 -20.23
C SER A 110 -13.85 -3.43 -18.92
N PRO A 111 -14.00 -2.78 -17.76
CA PRO A 111 -14.24 -1.36 -17.58
C PRO A 111 -12.98 -0.51 -17.71
N LEU A 112 -11.78 -1.09 -17.69
CA LEU A 112 -10.50 -0.38 -17.66
C LEU A 112 -10.09 0.27 -18.99
N SER A 113 -11.02 0.42 -19.94
CA SER A 113 -10.77 1.00 -21.25
C SER A 113 -10.10 2.37 -21.15
N GLY A 114 -9.01 2.54 -21.92
CA GLY A 114 -8.19 3.76 -21.93
C GLY A 114 -6.95 3.66 -21.04
N LEU A 115 -6.88 2.70 -20.12
CA LEU A 115 -5.64 2.40 -19.39
C LEU A 115 -4.65 1.70 -20.33
N VAL A 116 -3.41 2.19 -20.36
CA VAL A 116 -2.29 1.54 -21.04
C VAL A 116 -1.15 1.36 -20.05
N LEU A 117 -0.57 0.16 -19.99
CA LEU A 117 0.61 -0.11 -19.17
C LEU A 117 1.71 -0.72 -20.03
N MET A 118 2.94 -0.32 -19.76
CA MET A 118 4.13 -0.83 -20.41
C MET A 118 4.98 -1.55 -19.38
N GLU A 119 5.25 -2.83 -19.61
CA GLU A 119 6.09 -3.68 -18.77
C GLU A 119 7.39 -3.98 -19.52
N ILE A 120 8.50 -3.96 -18.79
CA ILE A 120 9.80 -4.43 -19.27
C ILE A 120 10.45 -5.32 -18.22
N GLU A 121 10.99 -6.44 -18.69
CA GLU A 121 11.75 -7.37 -17.87
C GLU A 121 13.24 -7.04 -17.92
N LEU A 122 13.86 -6.91 -16.75
CA LEU A 122 15.25 -6.54 -16.56
C LEU A 122 16.00 -7.66 -15.83
N ARG A 123 17.27 -7.80 -16.16
CA ARG A 123 18.24 -8.72 -15.55
C ARG A 123 18.77 -8.20 -14.22
N SER A 124 18.70 -6.88 -14.00
CA SER A 124 19.12 -6.23 -12.75
C SER A 124 18.40 -4.90 -12.55
N ARG A 125 18.37 -4.39 -11.32
CA ARG A 125 17.68 -3.14 -10.97
C ARG A 125 18.28 -1.92 -11.68
N ASP A 126 19.59 -1.95 -11.90
CA ASP A 126 20.36 -0.86 -12.49
C ASP A 126 20.59 -1.06 -14.00
N GLU A 127 19.86 -1.99 -14.63
CA GLU A 127 19.94 -2.18 -16.07
C GLU A 127 19.32 -0.99 -16.81
N ASP A 128 20.11 -0.38 -17.68
CA ASP A 128 19.63 0.64 -18.60
C ASP A 128 18.70 0.04 -19.65
N PHE A 129 17.62 0.78 -19.95
CA PHE A 129 16.71 0.46 -21.03
C PHE A 129 16.32 1.72 -21.79
N THR A 130 15.89 1.52 -23.03
CA THR A 130 15.47 2.62 -23.90
C THR A 130 13.95 2.72 -23.92
N LYS A 131 13.44 3.93 -23.66
CA LYS A 131 12.03 4.28 -23.82
C LYS A 131 11.61 4.17 -25.29
N PRO A 132 10.47 3.53 -25.61
CA PRO A 132 9.94 3.53 -26.97
C PRO A 132 9.59 4.93 -27.46
N LYS A 133 9.93 5.24 -28.71
CA LYS A 133 9.83 6.59 -29.29
C LYS A 133 8.42 7.14 -29.34
N TYR A 134 7.40 6.28 -29.32
CA TYR A 134 6.00 6.66 -29.33
C TYR A 134 5.48 7.16 -27.98
N VAL A 135 6.30 7.14 -26.92
CA VAL A 135 5.96 7.70 -25.60
C VAL A 135 6.82 8.92 -25.29
N GLU A 136 6.17 10.07 -25.14
CA GLU A 136 6.84 11.32 -24.79
C GLU A 136 7.02 11.42 -23.27
N GLU A 137 5.96 11.15 -22.49
CA GLU A 137 5.98 11.21 -21.02
C GLU A 137 5.33 9.96 -20.44
N TRP A 138 5.90 9.45 -19.33
CA TRP A 138 5.39 8.30 -18.59
C TRP A 138 5.63 8.48 -17.08
N VAL A 139 4.98 7.66 -16.27
CA VAL A 139 5.24 7.54 -14.83
C VAL A 139 5.48 6.09 -14.48
N GLU A 140 6.42 5.82 -13.58
CA GLU A 140 6.66 4.47 -13.07
C GLU A 140 5.60 4.10 -12.03
N VAL A 141 4.98 2.92 -12.22
CA VAL A 141 3.82 2.43 -11.46
C VAL A 141 4.00 0.98 -11.03
N THR A 142 5.25 0.53 -10.93
CA THR A 142 5.66 -0.86 -10.60
C THR A 142 4.93 -1.40 -9.37
N ASP A 143 4.87 -0.62 -8.29
CA ASP A 143 4.26 -1.04 -7.01
C ASP A 143 2.78 -0.65 -6.86
N SER A 144 2.29 0.32 -7.64
CA SER A 144 0.93 0.87 -7.49
C SER A 144 -0.10 0.12 -8.35
N LEU A 145 0.25 -0.20 -9.60
CA LEU A 145 -0.67 -0.82 -10.57
C LEU A 145 -0.28 -2.25 -10.92
N THR A 146 -0.39 -3.17 -9.95
CA THR A 146 -0.24 -4.60 -10.24
C THR A 146 -1.45 -5.15 -10.99
N ASN A 147 -1.26 -6.17 -11.83
CA ASN A 147 -2.40 -6.81 -12.53
C ASN A 147 -3.49 -7.32 -11.57
N HIS A 148 -3.13 -7.75 -10.34
CA HIS A 148 -4.11 -8.13 -9.31
C HIS A 148 -4.91 -6.93 -8.78
N HIS A 149 -4.24 -5.79 -8.51
CA HIS A 149 -4.92 -4.56 -8.13
C HIS A 149 -5.89 -4.10 -9.23
N LEU A 150 -5.47 -4.16 -10.49
CA LEU A 150 -6.29 -3.80 -11.63
C LEU A 150 -7.51 -4.72 -11.79
N ALA A 151 -7.37 -6.02 -11.55
CA ALA A 151 -8.51 -6.94 -11.58
C ALA A 151 -9.55 -6.60 -10.49
N ARG A 152 -9.09 -6.30 -9.27
CA ARG A 152 -9.97 -5.86 -8.17
C ARG A 152 -10.70 -4.58 -8.54
N LEU A 153 -9.97 -3.60 -9.08
CA LEU A 153 -10.53 -2.35 -9.54
C LEU A 153 -11.56 -2.58 -10.66
N ALA A 154 -11.25 -3.42 -11.64
CA ALA A 154 -12.17 -3.75 -12.72
C ALA A 154 -13.50 -4.34 -12.20
N THR A 155 -13.45 -5.21 -11.18
CA THR A 155 -14.69 -5.71 -10.54
C THR A 155 -15.50 -4.58 -9.90
N GLN A 156 -14.85 -3.73 -9.08
CA GLN A 156 -15.54 -2.62 -8.42
C GLN A 156 -16.15 -1.62 -9.40
N LEU A 157 -15.44 -1.30 -10.49
CA LEU A 157 -15.93 -0.39 -11.52
C LEU A 157 -17.12 -0.97 -12.29
N ARG A 158 -17.12 -2.28 -12.58
CA ARG A 158 -18.27 -2.98 -13.19
C ARG A 158 -19.52 -2.89 -12.30
N GLU A 159 -19.35 -3.08 -11.00
CA GLU A 159 -20.45 -3.05 -10.04
C GLU A 159 -21.00 -1.62 -9.83
N ASN A 160 -20.12 -0.62 -9.76
CA ASN A 160 -20.48 0.74 -9.35
C ASN A 160 -20.60 1.76 -10.50
N LYS A 161 -20.29 1.38 -11.75
CA LYS A 161 -20.35 2.25 -12.96
C LYS A 161 -19.56 3.57 -12.84
N LEU A 162 -18.41 3.52 -12.17
CA LEU A 162 -17.56 4.71 -11.96
C LEU A 162 -16.65 5.00 -13.17
N PRO A 163 -16.28 6.27 -13.42
CA PRO A 163 -15.36 6.62 -14.50
C PRO A 163 -13.91 6.22 -14.15
N VAL A 164 -13.31 5.40 -15.01
CA VAL A 164 -12.02 4.72 -14.77
C VAL A 164 -10.85 5.68 -14.70
N MET A 165 -10.68 6.52 -15.72
CA MET A 165 -9.50 7.37 -15.81
C MET A 165 -9.42 8.36 -14.65
N PRO A 166 -10.48 9.10 -14.25
CA PRO A 166 -10.45 9.91 -13.04
C PRO A 166 -10.01 9.11 -11.81
N TYR A 167 -10.51 7.88 -11.62
CA TYR A 167 -10.12 7.02 -10.51
C TYR A 167 -8.65 6.57 -10.58
N ILE A 168 -8.17 6.11 -11.74
CA ILE A 168 -6.78 5.72 -11.93
C ILE A 168 -5.88 6.94 -11.76
N TYR A 169 -6.23 8.08 -12.36
CA TYR A 169 -5.44 9.29 -12.24
C TYR A 169 -5.30 9.71 -10.78
N SER A 170 -6.37 9.54 -10.03
CA SER A 170 -6.44 9.93 -8.64
C SER A 170 -5.80 8.87 -7.71
N HIS A 171 -5.62 7.63 -8.14
CA HIS A 171 -4.84 6.61 -7.39
C HIS A 171 -3.35 6.56 -7.77
N VAL A 172 -3.01 6.97 -8.98
CA VAL A 172 -1.67 6.87 -9.57
C VAL A 172 -0.94 8.19 -9.52
N PHE A 173 -1.65 9.32 -9.72
CA PHE A 173 -1.10 10.67 -9.65
C PHE A 173 -1.64 11.49 -8.51
N SER A 174 -2.63 11.02 -7.72
CA SER A 174 -2.84 11.74 -6.48
C SER A 174 -1.63 11.52 -5.59
N SER A 175 -0.95 12.63 -5.42
CA SER A 175 0.15 12.87 -4.53
C SER A 175 -0.32 12.97 -3.08
N VAL A 176 -1.57 12.57 -2.76
CA VAL A 176 -2.18 12.76 -1.43
C VAL A 176 -1.26 12.10 -0.41
N PRO A 177 -0.45 12.90 0.31
CA PRO A 177 0.60 12.36 1.12
C PRO A 177 -0.01 11.69 2.34
N LYS A 178 0.40 10.44 2.58
CA LYS A 178 0.11 9.75 3.83
C LYS A 178 1.06 10.25 4.91
N ILE A 179 0.51 10.83 5.97
CA ILE A 179 1.25 11.41 7.08
C ILE A 179 0.87 10.64 8.35
N VAL A 180 1.86 10.06 9.00
CA VAL A 180 1.66 9.29 10.24
C VAL A 180 1.88 10.19 11.44
N ILE A 181 0.92 10.23 12.37
CA ILE A 181 1.12 10.74 13.72
C ILE A 181 1.25 9.53 14.66
N THR A 182 2.41 9.38 15.26
CA THR A 182 2.72 8.27 16.18
C THR A 182 3.34 8.78 17.48
N GLY A 183 3.48 7.91 18.47
CA GLY A 183 4.06 8.21 19.77
C GLY A 183 3.69 7.20 20.85
N GLY A 184 4.32 7.36 22.01
CA GLY A 184 3.97 6.62 23.21
C GLY A 184 2.62 7.05 23.81
N PRO A 185 2.13 6.33 24.84
CA PRO A 185 0.98 6.77 25.62
C PRO A 185 1.16 8.19 26.15
N CYS A 186 0.08 8.97 26.25
CA CYS A 186 0.11 10.35 26.74
C CYS A 186 0.99 11.34 25.94
N SER A 187 1.34 11.04 24.69
CA SER A 187 2.13 11.94 23.85
C SER A 187 1.35 13.17 23.32
N GLY A 188 0.04 13.23 23.54
CA GLY A 188 -0.84 14.30 23.03
C GLY A 188 -1.40 14.03 21.63
N LYS A 189 -1.18 12.82 21.09
CA LYS A 189 -1.65 12.39 19.77
C LYS A 189 -3.15 12.61 19.55
N THR A 190 -3.99 12.16 20.48
CA THR A 190 -5.46 12.31 20.37
C THR A 190 -5.89 13.77 20.29
N ASP A 191 -5.29 14.64 21.11
CA ASP A 191 -5.57 16.08 21.13
C ASP A 191 -5.14 16.74 19.81
N ILE A 192 -3.96 16.40 19.28
CA ILE A 192 -3.48 16.87 17.97
C ILE A 192 -4.36 16.37 16.82
N LEU A 193 -4.75 15.09 16.82
CA LEU A 193 -5.62 14.53 15.79
C LEU A 193 -7.00 15.17 15.80
N ALA A 194 -7.54 15.52 16.97
CA ALA A 194 -8.78 16.28 17.09
C ALA A 194 -8.67 17.69 16.52
N LEU A 195 -7.50 18.33 16.58
CA LEU A 195 -7.25 19.61 15.92
C LEU A 195 -7.13 19.44 14.40
N LEU A 196 -6.47 18.38 13.94
CA LEU A 196 -6.29 18.11 12.51
C LEU A 196 -7.59 17.66 11.84
N SER A 197 -8.48 16.97 12.53
CA SER A 197 -9.77 16.53 11.98
C SER A 197 -10.74 17.69 11.67
N GLN A 198 -10.49 18.88 12.22
CA GLN A 198 -11.24 20.10 11.88
C GLN A 198 -10.88 20.67 10.51
N ARG A 199 -9.79 20.22 9.90
CA ARG A 199 -9.36 20.64 8.56
C ARG A 199 -10.12 19.88 7.50
N SER A 200 -11.00 20.56 6.77
CA SER A 200 -11.79 19.97 5.68
C SER A 200 -10.95 19.51 4.49
N ASP A 201 -9.73 20.04 4.34
CA ASP A 201 -8.81 19.58 3.29
C ASP A 201 -8.15 18.25 3.63
N LEU A 202 -8.21 17.77 4.88
CA LEU A 202 -7.58 16.51 5.29
C LEU A 202 -8.60 15.39 5.45
N GLN A 203 -8.14 14.16 5.23
CA GLN A 203 -8.84 12.94 5.62
C GLN A 203 -8.10 12.27 6.78
N CYS A 204 -8.78 12.01 7.90
CA CYS A 204 -8.17 11.36 9.06
C CYS A 204 -8.55 9.87 9.12
N VAL A 205 -7.59 9.02 9.47
CA VAL A 205 -7.78 7.59 9.71
C VAL A 205 -7.56 7.31 11.20
N PRO A 206 -8.55 6.72 11.89
CA PRO A 206 -8.48 6.48 13.34
C PRO A 206 -7.55 5.31 13.68
N GLU A 207 -7.19 5.20 14.97
CA GLU A 207 -6.35 4.11 15.47
C GLU A 207 -7.07 2.76 15.39
N VAL A 208 -6.64 1.92 14.45
CA VAL A 208 -7.27 0.62 14.18
C VAL A 208 -7.16 -0.34 15.37
N ALA A 209 -6.03 -0.34 16.07
CA ALA A 209 -5.86 -1.19 17.26
C ALA A 209 -6.93 -0.91 18.32
N SER A 210 -7.26 0.37 18.54
CA SER A 210 -8.29 0.79 19.49
C SER A 210 -9.70 0.36 19.04
N ILE A 211 -9.98 0.37 17.73
CA ILE A 211 -11.24 -0.17 17.17
C ILE A 211 -11.33 -1.68 17.40
N VAL A 212 -10.28 -2.44 17.08
CA VAL A 212 -10.24 -3.90 17.29
C VAL A 212 -10.44 -4.25 18.77
N ILE A 213 -9.79 -3.51 19.67
CA ILE A 213 -9.90 -3.75 21.11
C ILE A 213 -11.30 -3.40 21.64
N SER A 214 -11.83 -2.24 21.26
CA SER A 214 -13.10 -1.73 21.81
C SER A 214 -14.34 -2.37 21.18
N GLN A 215 -14.35 -2.56 19.87
CA GLN A 215 -15.53 -3.04 19.12
C GLN A 215 -15.56 -4.56 18.98
N LEU A 216 -14.40 -5.21 18.81
CA LEU A 216 -14.33 -6.67 18.66
C LEU A 216 -13.98 -7.38 19.97
N SER A 217 -13.66 -6.65 21.04
CA SER A 217 -13.22 -7.20 22.33
C SER A 217 -11.98 -8.10 22.24
N ILE A 218 -11.20 -7.99 21.16
CA ILE A 218 -9.96 -8.74 20.96
C ILE A 218 -8.83 -7.92 21.59
N LYS A 219 -8.36 -8.34 22.76
CA LYS A 219 -7.29 -7.65 23.49
C LYS A 219 -5.91 -8.24 23.15
N PRO A 220 -4.85 -7.41 23.09
CA PRO A 220 -3.50 -7.91 22.91
C PRO A 220 -3.07 -8.75 24.13
N LYS A 221 -2.54 -9.95 23.87
CA LYS A 221 -1.88 -10.80 24.88
C LYS A 221 -0.60 -11.39 24.28
N LYS A 222 0.37 -11.75 25.12
CA LYS A 222 1.67 -12.27 24.66
C LYS A 222 1.51 -13.51 23.77
N GLU A 223 0.58 -14.39 24.11
CA GLU A 223 0.35 -15.67 23.42
C GLU A 223 -0.28 -15.50 22.03
N ILE A 224 -1.00 -14.40 21.81
CA ILE A 224 -1.70 -14.12 20.54
C ILE A 224 -1.18 -12.86 19.83
N ASN A 225 -0.02 -12.33 20.25
CA ASN A 225 0.50 -11.08 19.72
C ASN A 225 0.67 -11.15 18.20
N ASP A 226 1.23 -12.23 17.67
CA ASP A 226 1.37 -12.44 16.23
C ASP A 226 0.04 -12.36 15.48
N PHE A 227 -1.01 -12.99 16.02
CA PHE A 227 -2.35 -12.94 15.44
C PHE A 227 -2.92 -11.52 15.52
N PHE A 228 -2.80 -10.88 16.69
CA PHE A 228 -3.30 -9.53 16.92
C PHE A 228 -2.64 -8.51 15.99
N GLN A 229 -1.31 -8.54 15.87
CA GLN A 229 -0.55 -7.64 15.01
C GLN A 229 -0.86 -7.90 13.52
N ARG A 230 -1.05 -9.16 13.10
CA ARG A 230 -1.55 -9.45 11.74
C ARG A 230 -2.94 -8.87 11.52
N LEU A 231 -3.87 -9.05 12.46
CA LEU A 231 -5.21 -8.49 12.37
C LEU A 231 -5.17 -6.96 12.23
N VAL A 232 -4.48 -6.27 13.15
CA VAL A 232 -4.33 -4.81 13.13
C VAL A 232 -3.69 -4.33 11.84
N HIS A 233 -2.58 -4.93 11.41
CA HIS A 233 -1.91 -4.57 10.16
C HIS A 233 -2.86 -4.70 8.95
N ASN A 234 -3.61 -5.80 8.85
CA ASN A 234 -4.51 -6.05 7.72
C ASN A 234 -5.68 -5.06 7.70
N THR A 235 -6.30 -4.85 8.86
CA THR A 235 -7.42 -3.90 9.00
C THR A 235 -6.95 -2.47 8.79
N GLN A 236 -5.76 -2.11 9.27
CA GLN A 236 -5.19 -0.79 9.03
C GLN A 236 -4.91 -0.54 7.56
N SER A 237 -4.30 -1.48 6.83
CA SER A 237 -4.10 -1.33 5.39
C SER A 237 -5.42 -1.08 4.67
N LEU A 238 -6.49 -1.80 5.03
CA LEU A 238 -7.81 -1.58 4.44
C LEU A 238 -8.37 -0.18 4.74
N PHE A 239 -8.24 0.30 5.99
CA PHE A 239 -8.65 1.64 6.39
C PHE A 239 -7.87 2.72 5.63
N GLU A 240 -6.55 2.56 5.50
CA GLU A 240 -5.70 3.47 4.74
C GLU A 240 -6.11 3.53 3.27
N ASP A 241 -6.28 2.38 2.62
CA ASP A 241 -6.54 2.30 1.19
C ASP A 241 -7.95 2.83 0.86
N THR A 242 -8.95 2.54 1.70
CA THR A 242 -10.32 3.07 1.55
C THR A 242 -10.37 4.58 1.82
N SER A 243 -9.64 5.06 2.82
CA SER A 243 -9.61 6.49 3.14
C SER A 243 -8.84 7.28 2.08
N LEU A 244 -7.79 6.70 1.49
CA LEU A 244 -7.11 7.27 0.34
C LEU A 244 -8.08 7.40 -0.84
N GLN A 245 -8.80 6.33 -1.19
CA GLN A 245 -9.84 6.36 -2.24
C GLN A 245 -10.82 7.52 -2.05
N TYR A 246 -11.35 7.66 -0.84
CA TYR A 246 -12.29 8.73 -0.51
C TYR A 246 -11.65 10.12 -0.57
N ALA A 247 -10.46 10.28 0.04
CA ALA A 247 -9.71 11.54 0.04
C ALA A 247 -9.50 12.05 -1.39
N VAL A 248 -9.21 11.12 -2.27
CA VAL A 248 -8.94 11.35 -3.67
C VAL A 248 -10.19 11.76 -4.46
N ILE A 249 -11.33 11.11 -4.23
CA ILE A 249 -12.62 11.46 -4.83
C ILE A 249 -13.05 12.87 -4.40
N GLU A 250 -12.83 13.21 -3.13
CA GLU A 250 -13.22 14.49 -2.53
C GLU A 250 -12.17 15.59 -2.73
N GLY A 251 -11.07 15.32 -3.44
CA GLY A 251 -10.01 16.31 -3.67
C GLY A 251 -9.31 16.80 -2.40
N ARG A 252 -9.15 15.94 -1.39
CA ARG A 252 -8.43 16.23 -0.15
C ARG A 252 -6.94 16.40 -0.41
N SER A 253 -6.30 17.26 0.37
CA SER A 253 -4.89 17.61 0.27
C SER A 253 -3.97 16.55 0.88
N GLY A 254 -4.44 15.77 1.88
CA GLY A 254 -3.60 14.81 2.61
C GLY A 254 -4.37 13.81 3.48
N LEU A 255 -3.70 12.70 3.81
CA LEU A 255 -4.23 11.64 4.68
C LEU A 255 -3.45 11.63 6.01
N ILE A 256 -4.14 11.87 7.13
CA ILE A 256 -3.55 11.84 8.48
C ILE A 256 -3.88 10.50 9.14
N LEU A 257 -2.86 9.78 9.57
CA LEU A 257 -2.97 8.43 10.12
C LEU A 257 -2.65 8.42 11.61
N ASP A 258 -3.58 7.94 12.42
CA ASP A 258 -3.31 7.61 13.83
C ASP A 258 -2.57 6.27 13.92
N ARG A 259 -1.23 6.34 13.90
CA ARG A 259 -0.25 5.25 13.69
C ARG A 259 -0.16 4.74 12.25
N GLY A 260 1.03 4.26 11.87
CA GLY A 260 1.29 3.61 10.57
C GLY A 260 1.48 2.10 10.71
N LEU A 261 1.51 1.36 9.60
CA LEU A 261 1.66 -0.11 9.63
C LEU A 261 2.90 -0.58 10.43
N PRO A 262 4.11 0.01 10.24
CA PRO A 262 5.28 -0.31 11.04
C PRO A 262 5.13 -0.14 12.56
N ASP A 263 4.19 0.65 13.08
CA ASP A 263 3.99 0.80 14.54
C ASP A 263 3.86 -0.56 15.25
N GLY A 264 3.30 -1.56 14.57
CA GLY A 264 3.20 -2.93 15.08
C GLY A 264 4.54 -3.52 15.53
N ALA A 265 5.66 -3.09 14.93
CA ALA A 265 7.01 -3.53 15.29
C ALA A 265 7.41 -3.14 16.72
N ALA A 266 6.82 -2.09 17.30
CA ALA A 266 7.09 -1.69 18.68
C ALA A 266 6.58 -2.71 19.72
N TYR A 267 5.69 -3.60 19.30
CA TYR A 267 5.08 -4.64 20.14
C TYR A 267 5.75 -6.02 20.01
N PHE A 268 6.86 -6.11 19.28
CA PHE A 268 7.69 -7.33 19.18
C PHE A 268 9.00 -7.14 19.95
N GLU A 269 9.47 -8.19 20.64
CA GLU A 269 10.75 -8.14 21.35
C GLU A 269 11.92 -8.02 20.36
N GLY A 270 11.83 -8.70 19.21
CA GLY A 270 12.77 -8.58 18.08
C GLY A 270 12.53 -7.38 17.16
N GLY A 271 11.61 -6.47 17.51
CA GLY A 271 11.34 -5.24 16.77
C GLY A 271 10.98 -5.47 15.30
N ILE A 272 11.58 -4.67 14.40
CA ILE A 272 11.34 -4.73 12.95
C ILE A 272 11.61 -6.12 12.37
N SER A 273 12.71 -6.77 12.75
CA SER A 273 13.09 -8.08 12.19
C SER A 273 12.06 -9.16 12.51
N GLU A 274 11.44 -9.13 13.70
CA GLU A 274 10.38 -10.06 14.06
C GLU A 274 9.07 -9.69 13.36
N TYR A 275 8.73 -8.40 13.34
CA TYR A 275 7.58 -7.86 12.62
C TYR A 275 7.55 -8.28 11.14
N GLU A 276 8.66 -8.10 10.40
CA GLU A 276 8.75 -8.51 8.98
C GLU A 276 8.51 -10.02 8.79
N LYS A 277 8.98 -10.85 9.73
CA LYS A 277 8.74 -12.30 9.69
C LYS A 277 7.28 -12.65 9.94
N VAL A 278 6.66 -12.04 10.95
CA VAL A 278 5.29 -12.32 11.41
C VAL A 278 4.25 -11.79 10.43
N ILE A 279 4.42 -10.55 9.98
CA ILE A 279 3.54 -9.85 9.03
C ILE A 279 3.81 -10.26 7.60
N LYS A 280 5.00 -10.79 7.32
CA LYS A 280 5.45 -11.19 6.00
C LYS A 280 5.66 -10.02 5.04
N THR A 281 6.17 -8.92 5.58
CA THR A 281 6.45 -7.68 4.83
C THR A 281 7.93 -7.29 4.88
N ASN A 282 8.28 -6.19 4.20
CA ASN A 282 9.58 -5.53 4.23
C ASN A 282 9.40 -4.07 4.71
N VAL A 283 10.15 -3.65 5.72
CA VAL A 283 9.98 -2.33 6.35
C VAL A 283 10.32 -1.19 5.40
N ALA A 284 11.26 -1.36 4.47
CA ALA A 284 11.59 -0.33 3.49
C ALA A 284 10.44 -0.12 2.51
N GLN A 285 9.73 -1.20 2.14
CA GLN A 285 8.49 -1.12 1.39
C GLN A 285 7.36 -0.48 2.20
N GLU A 286 7.25 -0.79 3.50
CA GLU A 286 6.25 -0.12 4.35
C GLU A 286 6.53 1.37 4.52
N TYR A 287 7.80 1.77 4.66
CA TYR A 287 8.21 3.17 4.74
C TYR A 287 7.86 3.94 3.48
N SER A 288 8.05 3.37 2.28
CA SER A 288 7.77 4.08 1.02
C SER A 288 6.30 4.48 0.86
N ARG A 289 5.39 3.88 1.64
CA ARG A 289 3.96 4.23 1.67
C ARG A 289 3.70 5.60 2.32
N TYR A 290 4.59 6.07 3.17
CA TYR A 290 4.37 7.25 4.01
C TYR A 290 5.27 8.41 3.57
N LYS A 291 4.68 9.57 3.37
CA LYS A 291 5.42 10.76 2.96
C LYS A 291 6.13 11.41 4.15
N LEU A 292 5.52 11.37 5.33
CA LEU A 292 6.01 12.00 6.54
C LEU A 292 5.61 11.18 7.78
N ILE A 293 6.55 11.05 8.71
CA ILE A 293 6.31 10.44 10.02
C ILE A 293 6.57 11.48 11.09
N ILE A 294 5.57 11.74 11.93
CA ILE A 294 5.67 12.63 13.08
C ILE A 294 5.57 11.78 14.34
N CYS A 295 6.67 11.65 15.07
CA CYS A 295 6.73 10.93 16.33
C CYS A 295 6.70 11.92 17.50
N LEU A 296 5.63 11.87 18.28
CA LEU A 296 5.41 12.72 19.43
C LEU A 296 6.02 12.10 20.68
N ASP A 297 6.80 12.92 21.40
CA ASP A 297 7.38 12.51 22.68
C ASP A 297 6.30 12.31 23.75
N VAL A 298 6.57 11.44 24.72
CA VAL A 298 5.71 11.21 25.89
C VAL A 298 5.69 12.47 26.74
N ALA A 299 4.53 12.90 27.23
CA ALA A 299 4.45 14.11 28.05
C ALA A 299 5.34 13.99 29.31
N PRO A 300 5.87 15.12 29.84
CA PRO A 300 6.63 15.13 31.09
C PRO A 300 5.89 14.45 32.25
N GLU A 301 6.64 13.94 33.24
CA GLU A 301 6.15 13.08 34.31
C GLU A 301 4.96 13.68 35.09
N ASP A 302 5.04 14.96 35.44
CA ASP A 302 3.99 15.70 36.14
C ASP A 302 2.68 15.73 35.33
N ILE A 303 2.76 16.04 34.04
CA ILE A 303 1.60 16.03 33.13
C ILE A 303 1.09 14.60 32.91
N TYR A 304 1.99 13.62 32.81
CA TYR A 304 1.64 12.23 32.63
C TYR A 304 0.80 11.70 33.80
N GLU A 305 1.26 11.91 35.02
CA GLU A 305 0.58 11.45 36.24
C GLU A 305 -0.77 12.18 36.43
N LEU A 306 -0.84 13.49 36.13
CA LEU A 306 -2.11 14.22 36.11
C LEU A 306 -3.12 13.63 35.10
N LYS A 307 -2.68 13.33 33.87
CA LYS A 307 -3.57 12.72 32.85
C LYS A 307 -3.91 11.26 33.19
N LYS A 308 -3.03 10.52 33.86
CA LYS A 308 -3.29 9.14 34.31
C LYS A 308 -4.32 9.10 35.43
N ALA A 309 -4.24 10.00 36.41
CA ALA A 309 -5.24 10.10 37.48
C ALA A 309 -6.67 10.32 36.94
N ASN A 310 -6.79 11.00 35.80
CA ASN A 310 -8.06 11.27 35.12
C ASN A 310 -8.47 10.19 34.10
N ASN A 311 -7.72 9.09 33.96
CA ASN A 311 -8.02 8.03 32.99
C ASN A 311 -7.82 6.64 33.59
N SER A 312 -8.93 6.04 34.07
CA SER A 312 -8.96 4.72 34.71
C SER A 312 -8.55 3.56 33.80
N ALA A 313 -8.45 3.76 32.48
CA ALA A 313 -7.99 2.76 31.54
C ALA A 313 -6.45 2.68 31.42
N ARG A 314 -5.70 3.66 31.97
CA ARG A 314 -4.23 3.73 31.84
C ARG A 314 -3.53 3.11 33.05
N SER A 315 -3.04 1.89 32.91
CA SER A 315 -2.36 1.13 33.97
C SER A 315 -0.83 1.32 34.03
N GLU A 316 -0.22 1.88 33.00
CA GLU A 316 1.23 1.95 32.80
C GLU A 316 1.89 3.00 33.70
N THR A 317 3.08 2.71 34.23
CA THR A 317 3.95 3.70 34.90
C THR A 317 4.52 4.70 33.90
N TYR A 318 4.94 5.88 34.36
CA TYR A 318 5.61 6.87 33.51
C TYR A 318 6.83 6.29 32.77
N LYS A 319 7.66 5.50 33.48
CA LYS A 319 8.81 4.81 32.89
C LYS A 319 8.40 3.85 31.77
N GLU A 320 7.38 3.02 31.98
CA GLU A 320 6.87 2.10 30.95
C GLU A 320 6.30 2.86 29.73
N ALA A 321 5.66 4.01 29.95
CA ALA A 321 5.18 4.85 28.86
C ALA A 321 6.35 5.41 28.03
N CYS A 322 7.42 5.86 28.67
CA CYS A 322 8.65 6.30 28.01
C CYS A 322 9.29 5.15 27.21
N GLU A 323 9.43 3.96 27.80
CA GLU A 323 9.99 2.78 27.12
C GLU A 323 9.16 2.39 25.88
N LYS A 324 7.83 2.50 25.96
CA LYS A 324 6.94 2.30 24.81
C LYS A 324 7.13 3.38 23.74
N GLY A 325 7.28 4.64 24.16
CA GLY A 325 7.62 5.76 23.28
C GLY A 325 8.93 5.52 22.52
N ASP A 326 9.98 5.09 23.22
CA ASP A 326 11.28 4.80 22.65
C ASP A 326 11.27 3.61 21.68
N ARG A 327 10.44 2.60 21.94
CA ARG A 327 10.23 1.49 20.99
C ARG A 327 9.61 2.00 19.69
N VAL A 328 8.54 2.79 19.79
CA VAL A 328 7.88 3.41 18.63
C VAL A 328 8.83 4.33 17.88
N ARG A 329 9.63 5.15 18.58
CA ARG A 329 10.64 6.01 17.96
C ARG A 329 11.67 5.20 17.18
N ARG A 330 12.21 4.13 17.76
CA ARG A 330 13.18 3.24 17.11
C ARG A 330 12.64 2.59 15.85
N VAL A 331 11.34 2.28 15.80
CA VAL A 331 10.67 1.75 14.62
C VAL A 331 10.68 2.72 13.45
N TRP A 332 10.69 4.03 13.69
CA TRP A 332 10.49 5.03 12.66
C TRP A 332 11.69 5.94 12.38
N GLN A 333 12.68 5.98 13.28
CA GLN A 333 13.81 6.92 13.21
C GLN A 333 14.65 6.83 11.92
N ASN A 334 14.59 5.70 11.22
CA ASN A 334 15.30 5.47 9.96
C ASN A 334 14.47 5.84 8.71
N HIS A 335 13.23 6.30 8.88
CA HIS A 335 12.41 6.76 7.79
C HIS A 335 12.98 8.07 7.19
N PRO A 336 13.09 8.23 5.86
CA PRO A 336 13.74 9.39 5.24
C PRO A 336 13.15 10.76 5.66
N ASN A 337 11.84 10.80 5.87
CA ASN A 337 11.11 12.00 6.31
C ASN A 337 10.55 11.83 7.73
N PHE A 338 11.43 11.55 8.68
CA PHE A 338 11.09 11.41 10.10
C PHE A 338 11.24 12.74 10.86
N VAL A 339 10.21 13.11 11.62
CA VAL A 339 10.19 14.29 12.49
C VAL A 339 9.88 13.85 13.91
N PHE A 340 10.81 14.07 14.84
CA PHE A 340 10.58 13.89 16.27
C PHE A 340 10.17 15.22 16.90
N VAL A 341 9.05 15.23 17.62
CA VAL A 341 8.54 16.43 18.31
C VAL A 341 8.66 16.22 19.81
N SER A 342 9.74 16.77 20.38
CA SER A 342 9.98 16.85 21.82
C SER A 342 8.95 17.77 22.50
N ASN A 343 8.91 17.72 23.84
CA ASN A 343 8.07 18.62 24.64
C ASN A 343 8.69 20.03 24.83
N ASP A 344 9.78 20.34 24.13
CA ASP A 344 10.47 21.63 24.24
C ASP A 344 9.56 22.76 23.75
N GLY A 345 9.26 23.70 24.64
CA GLY A 345 8.40 24.85 24.38
C GLY A 345 6.91 24.66 24.71
N GLY A 346 6.54 23.54 25.34
CA GLY A 346 5.18 23.32 25.83
C GLY A 346 4.18 22.90 24.74
N TRP A 347 2.89 22.93 25.07
CA TRP A 347 1.82 22.39 24.23
C TRP A 347 1.66 23.13 22.90
N ASP A 348 1.60 24.46 22.94
CA ASP A 348 1.37 25.27 21.74
C ASP A 348 2.51 25.14 20.72
N GLU A 349 3.75 25.09 21.22
CA GLU A 349 4.92 24.85 20.38
C GLU A 349 4.91 23.46 19.75
N LYS A 350 4.50 22.43 20.52
CA LYS A 350 4.32 21.07 20.02
C LYS A 350 3.31 21.04 18.87
N VAL A 351 2.15 21.67 19.06
CA VAL A 351 1.10 21.77 18.02
C VAL A 351 1.61 22.53 16.79
N ARG A 352 2.32 23.65 17.00
CA ARG A 352 2.90 24.46 15.92
C ARG A 352 3.87 23.65 15.06
N LYS A 353 4.83 22.96 15.69
CA LYS A 353 5.81 22.08 15.00
C LYS A 353 5.13 21.00 14.16
N VAL A 354 4.07 20.39 14.69
CA VAL A 354 3.29 19.37 13.95
C VAL A 354 2.61 19.97 12.72
N LYS A 355 1.91 21.10 12.89
CA LYS A 355 1.21 21.77 11.77
C LYS A 355 2.19 22.20 10.68
N GLU A 356 3.33 22.79 11.06
CA GLU A 356 4.35 23.21 10.10
C GLU A 356 4.96 22.05 9.32
N ALA A 357 5.22 20.92 9.99
CA ALA A 357 5.71 19.72 9.33
C ALA A 357 4.70 19.17 8.30
N ILE A 358 3.42 19.16 8.66
CA ILE A 358 2.32 18.77 7.75
C ILE A 358 2.23 19.73 6.57
N ASP A 359 2.11 21.03 6.82
CA ASP A 359 1.92 22.04 5.78
C ASP A 359 3.11 22.10 4.80
N LYS A 360 4.33 21.78 5.25
CA LYS A 360 5.50 21.67 4.36
C LYS A 360 5.37 20.55 3.33
N VAL A 361 4.65 19.49 3.65
CA VAL A 361 4.49 18.30 2.80
C VAL A 361 3.24 18.38 1.92
N LEU A 362 2.24 19.17 2.33
CA LEU A 362 1.02 19.42 1.55
C LEU A 362 1.18 20.50 0.47
N ARG A 363 2.29 21.25 0.47
CA ARG A 363 2.58 22.35 -0.46
C ARG A 363 3.12 21.90 -1.81
#